data_AF-A0A140L2Q8-F1
#
_entry.id   AF-A0A140L2Q8-F1
#
_cell.length_a   1.000
_cell.length_b   1.000
_cell.length_c   1.000
_cell.angle_alpha   90.00
_cell.angle_beta   90.00
_cell.angle_gamma   90.00
#
_symmetry.space_group_name_H-M   'P 1'
#
loop_
_entity.id
_entity.type
_entity.pdbx_description
1 polymer ?
#
loop_
_entity_poly.entity_id
_entity_poly.type
_entity_poly.pdbx_seq_one_letter_code
_entity_poly.pdbx_strand_id
1 'polypeptide(L)'
;MKKLLCVFLTFMLLAGFIQGYALEQPRIEIQINGEAMEFDVNPILENHRVLVPARGIFERLGAEVAWSEETSTVWVKDKYTAIEIPAGKDEAYIHKNFDFTGIPEKIKLDVPAKMIKGRTLVPVRFIAEALGAKVTWDQKNHRVMIVLEVEQMPMGKTIAYKQIMFEDIKENHQLKEWFESNYHVKGVHYARLGKNMYVLISGGERSTGGYRVEVDKVVMETPDRAYVSAYVAAPEKGSMVTQVITYPYVLIQIENENIKHVQGALENKQSGKIRKE
;
A
#
# COMPACT_ATOMS: atom_id res chain seq x y z
N MET A 1 -53.93 32.88 50.37
CA MET A 1 -53.02 33.33 49.29
C MET A 1 -51.54 33.41 49.72
N LYS A 2 -51.19 33.91 50.92
CA LYS A 2 -49.78 33.99 51.38
C LYS A 2 -49.06 32.62 51.58
N LYS A 3 -49.80 31.57 51.94
CA LYS A 3 -49.23 30.21 52.14
C LYS A 3 -48.97 29.43 50.83
N LEU A 4 -49.70 29.72 49.75
CA LEU A 4 -49.43 29.12 48.42
C LEU A 4 -48.23 29.77 47.72
N LEU A 5 -47.99 31.07 47.94
CA LEU A 5 -46.85 31.79 47.36
C LEU A 5 -45.49 31.30 47.89
N CYS A 6 -45.43 30.86 49.16
CA CYS A 6 -44.19 30.32 49.75
C CYS A 6 -43.82 28.93 49.24
N VAL A 7 -44.79 28.10 48.86
CA VAL A 7 -44.54 26.75 48.31
C VAL A 7 -44.05 26.83 46.86
N PHE A 8 -44.50 27.83 46.11
CA PHE A 8 -44.02 28.06 44.74
C PHE A 8 -42.60 28.65 44.70
N LEU A 9 -42.25 29.53 45.66
CA LEU A 9 -40.89 30.08 45.76
C LEU A 9 -39.85 29.06 46.23
N THR A 10 -40.24 28.07 47.05
CA THR A 10 -39.33 27.01 47.52
C THR A 10 -39.07 25.96 46.45
N PHE A 11 -40.03 25.67 45.56
CA PHE A 11 -39.81 24.77 44.42
C PHE A 11 -38.89 25.40 43.36
N MET A 12 -38.93 26.72 43.18
CA MET A 12 -38.09 27.44 42.22
C MET A 12 -36.62 27.56 42.69
N LEU A 13 -36.37 27.50 43.99
CA LEU A 13 -35.00 27.48 44.57
C LEU A 13 -34.33 26.10 44.50
N LEU A 14 -35.10 25.00 44.39
CA LEU A 14 -34.54 23.64 44.23
C LEU A 14 -34.20 23.27 42.78
N ALA A 15 -34.72 24.00 41.79
CA ALA A 15 -34.48 23.72 40.37
C ALA A 15 -33.16 24.31 39.81
N GLY A 16 -32.40 25.05 40.63
CA GLY A 16 -31.26 25.86 40.18
C GLY A 16 -29.88 25.20 40.19
N PHE A 17 -29.76 23.91 40.50
CA PHE A 17 -28.46 23.22 40.57
C PHE A 17 -28.47 21.88 39.82
N ILE A 18 -28.73 21.92 38.51
CA ILE A 18 -28.18 20.89 37.62
C ILE A 18 -26.84 21.45 37.15
N GLN A 19 -25.81 21.33 37.99
CA GLN A 19 -24.44 21.46 37.51
C GLN A 19 -24.20 20.27 36.59
N GLY A 20 -24.26 20.51 35.28
CA GLY A 20 -23.76 19.54 34.31
C GLY A 20 -22.27 19.35 34.57
N TYR A 21 -21.90 18.21 35.15
CA TYR A 21 -20.51 17.80 35.19
C TYR A 21 -20.10 17.52 33.75
N ALA A 22 -19.33 18.43 33.14
CA ALA A 22 -18.62 18.12 31.92
C ALA A 22 -17.64 16.99 32.28
N LEU A 23 -17.95 15.77 31.84
CA LEU A 23 -17.00 14.67 31.94
C LEU A 23 -15.78 15.07 31.09
N GLU A 24 -14.65 15.24 31.75
CA GLU A 24 -13.38 15.46 31.08
C GLU A 24 -13.12 14.25 30.17
N GLN A 25 -13.14 14.49 28.86
CA GLN A 25 -12.87 13.42 27.90
C GLN A 25 -11.43 12.94 28.15
N PRO A 26 -11.19 11.64 28.30
CA PRO A 26 -9.87 11.12 28.61
C PRO A 26 -8.88 11.57 27.53
N ARG A 27 -7.76 12.14 27.95
CA ARG A 27 -6.68 12.55 27.05
C ARG A 27 -6.18 11.32 26.32
N ILE A 28 -6.11 11.40 24.99
CA ILE A 28 -5.56 10.32 24.17
C ILE A 28 -4.05 10.47 24.09
N GLU A 29 -3.33 9.45 24.51
CA GLU A 29 -1.88 9.39 24.44
C GLU A 29 -1.44 8.70 23.15
N ILE A 30 -0.37 9.18 22.53
CA ILE A 30 0.27 8.52 21.39
C ILE A 30 1.70 8.13 21.79
N GLN A 31 2.08 6.89 21.52
CA GLN A 31 3.42 6.36 21.76
C GLN A 31 3.98 5.80 20.45
N ILE A 32 5.19 6.21 20.05
CA ILE A 32 5.86 5.73 18.84
C ILE A 32 7.16 5.04 19.26
N ASN A 33 7.34 3.77 18.89
CA ASN A 33 8.53 2.96 19.22
C ASN A 33 8.87 2.97 20.73
N GLY A 34 7.85 3.04 21.58
CA GLY A 34 8.05 3.10 23.03
C GLY A 34 8.16 4.52 23.61
N GLU A 35 8.23 5.57 22.81
CA GLU A 35 8.34 6.96 23.27
C GLU A 35 7.00 7.70 23.21
N ALA A 36 6.61 8.36 24.31
CA ALA A 36 5.38 9.16 24.34
C ALA A 36 5.54 10.47 23.56
N MET A 37 4.46 10.90 22.91
CA MET A 37 4.42 12.10 22.08
C MET A 37 3.55 13.18 22.70
N GLU A 38 4.04 14.42 22.64
CA GLU A 38 3.29 15.62 23.01
C GLU A 38 2.85 16.37 21.75
N PHE A 39 1.68 17.01 21.82
CA PHE A 39 1.05 17.69 20.69
C PHE A 39 0.59 19.09 21.08
N ASP A 40 0.75 20.03 20.17
CA ASP A 40 0.17 21.38 20.27
C ASP A 40 -1.35 21.38 20.05
N VAL A 41 -1.84 20.43 19.23
CA VAL A 41 -3.25 20.09 19.08
C VAL A 41 -3.45 18.63 19.48
N ASN A 42 -4.19 18.43 20.59
CA ASN A 42 -4.42 17.09 21.12
C ASN A 42 -5.11 16.17 20.09
N PRO A 43 -4.74 14.87 20.06
CA PRO A 43 -5.50 13.85 19.36
C PRO A 43 -6.96 13.80 19.82
N ILE A 44 -7.85 13.38 18.93
CA ILE A 44 -9.28 13.23 19.21
C ILE A 44 -9.78 11.83 18.85
N LEU A 45 -10.74 11.32 19.60
CA LEU A 45 -11.45 10.08 19.29
C LEU A 45 -12.80 10.47 18.70
N GLU A 46 -13.03 10.11 17.45
CA GLU A 46 -14.28 10.37 16.75
C GLU A 46 -14.71 9.11 15.99
N ASN A 47 -15.98 8.71 16.13
CA ASN A 47 -16.54 7.53 15.47
C ASN A 47 -15.63 6.28 15.57
N HIS A 48 -15.05 6.05 16.75
CA HIS A 48 -14.10 4.94 17.01
C HIS A 48 -12.81 5.00 16.18
N ARG A 49 -12.39 6.19 15.74
CA ARG A 49 -11.11 6.45 15.10
C ARG A 49 -10.37 7.54 15.86
N VAL A 50 -9.08 7.30 16.10
CA VAL A 50 -8.20 8.33 16.67
C VAL A 50 -7.65 9.16 15.52
N LEU A 51 -7.92 10.46 15.56
CA LEU A 51 -7.34 11.43 14.64
C LEU A 51 -6.22 12.17 15.35
N VAL A 52 -5.11 12.33 14.64
CA VAL A 52 -3.88 12.92 15.15
C VAL A 52 -3.36 13.99 14.20
N PRO A 53 -2.65 15.03 14.68
CA PRO A 53 -1.91 15.92 13.79
C PRO A 53 -0.98 15.10 12.88
N ALA A 54 -1.09 15.28 11.56
CA ALA A 54 -0.33 14.47 10.62
C ALA A 54 1.19 14.67 10.78
N ARG A 55 1.61 15.94 10.89
CA ARG A 55 3.00 16.32 11.12
C ARG A 55 3.46 15.88 12.52
N GLY A 56 4.73 15.51 12.67
CA GLY A 56 5.29 15.01 13.93
C GLY A 56 5.17 13.49 14.11
N ILE A 57 4.01 12.87 13.83
CA ILE A 57 3.88 11.40 13.90
C ILE A 57 4.56 10.75 12.70
N PHE A 58 4.14 11.10 11.48
CA PHE A 58 4.64 10.42 10.30
C PHE A 58 6.09 10.80 9.98
N GLU A 59 6.55 11.98 10.40
CA GLU A 59 7.97 12.35 10.36
C GLU A 59 8.84 11.47 11.26
N ARG A 60 8.36 11.12 12.47
CA ARG A 60 9.05 10.14 13.33
C ARG A 60 8.99 8.71 12.78
N LEU A 61 8.01 8.43 11.92
CA LEU A 61 7.93 7.17 11.19
C LEU A 61 8.78 7.19 9.89
N GLY A 62 9.53 8.26 9.63
CA GLY A 62 10.45 8.36 8.50
C GLY A 62 9.84 8.93 7.21
N ALA A 63 8.64 9.49 7.26
CA ALA A 63 7.97 10.10 6.12
C ALA A 63 8.07 11.64 6.13
N GLU A 64 8.14 12.25 4.95
CA GLU A 64 7.93 13.68 4.75
C GLU A 64 6.43 14.01 4.78
N VAL A 65 6.06 15.10 5.47
CA VAL A 65 4.66 15.57 5.53
C VAL A 65 4.51 16.97 4.95
N ALA A 66 3.86 17.06 3.79
CA ALA A 66 3.59 18.31 3.07
C ALA A 66 2.09 18.65 3.05
N TRP A 67 1.80 19.94 2.98
CA TRP A 67 0.43 20.44 2.77
C TRP A 67 0.38 21.15 1.41
N SER A 68 -0.63 20.81 0.62
CA SER A 68 -0.97 21.49 -0.62
C SER A 68 -2.17 22.40 -0.37
N GLU A 69 -1.94 23.71 -0.37
CA GLU A 69 -3.00 24.72 -0.19
C GLU A 69 -4.01 24.69 -1.34
N GLU A 70 -3.52 24.56 -2.58
CA GLU A 70 -4.34 24.57 -3.80
C GLU A 70 -5.42 23.47 -3.78
N THR A 71 -5.04 22.29 -3.30
CA THR A 71 -5.92 21.11 -3.29
C THR A 71 -6.49 20.81 -1.91
N SER A 72 -6.09 21.57 -0.87
CA SER A 72 -6.40 21.28 0.53
C SER A 72 -6.07 19.83 0.91
N THR A 73 -4.85 19.40 0.61
CA THR A 73 -4.41 17.99 0.71
C THR A 73 -3.19 17.84 1.60
N VAL A 74 -3.23 16.88 2.52
CA VAL A 74 -2.02 16.40 3.21
C VAL A 74 -1.36 15.32 2.36
N TRP A 75 -0.07 15.47 2.14
CA TRP A 75 0.78 14.45 1.55
C TRP A 75 1.70 13.87 2.61
N VAL A 76 1.70 12.55 2.75
CA VAL A 76 2.65 11.80 3.58
C VAL A 76 3.47 10.90 2.68
N LYS A 77 4.77 11.18 2.55
CA LYS A 77 5.63 10.53 1.55
C LYS A 77 6.82 9.87 2.22
N ASP A 78 7.05 8.60 1.94
CA ASP A 78 8.31 7.95 2.23
C ASP A 78 9.01 7.55 0.92
N LYS A 79 10.03 6.70 1.03
CA LYS A 79 10.78 6.21 -0.13
C LYS A 79 9.91 5.42 -1.13
N TYR A 80 8.84 4.78 -0.68
CA TYR A 80 8.09 3.77 -1.43
C TYR A 80 6.65 4.19 -1.74
N THR A 81 6.10 5.08 -0.94
CA THR A 81 4.67 5.39 -0.92
C THR A 81 4.46 6.88 -0.74
N ALA A 82 3.52 7.43 -1.48
CA ALA A 82 2.96 8.75 -1.25
C ALA A 82 1.46 8.61 -0.96
N ILE A 83 1.06 9.02 0.23
CA ILE A 83 -0.33 8.99 0.69
C ILE A 83 -0.91 10.39 0.52
N GLU A 84 -1.94 10.48 -0.31
CA GLU A 84 -2.69 11.69 -0.59
C GLU A 84 -3.98 11.70 0.22
N ILE A 85 -4.17 12.74 1.03
CA ILE A 85 -5.31 12.83 1.96
C ILE A 85 -5.98 14.20 1.82
N PRO A 86 -7.00 14.31 0.95
CA PRO A 86 -7.80 15.53 0.83
C PRO A 86 -8.57 15.81 2.13
N ALA A 87 -8.45 17.02 2.66
CA ALA A 87 -9.16 17.41 3.87
C ALA A 87 -10.68 17.45 3.65
N GLY A 88 -11.44 16.94 4.61
CA GLY A 88 -12.91 16.91 4.57
C GLY A 88 -13.50 15.84 3.63
N LYS A 89 -12.68 15.04 2.96
CA LYS A 89 -13.14 13.91 2.12
C LYS A 89 -13.02 12.60 2.88
N ASP A 90 -13.91 11.66 2.58
CA ASP A 90 -13.93 10.29 3.11
C ASP A 90 -13.09 9.33 2.24
N GLU A 91 -12.17 9.86 1.45
CA GLU A 91 -11.28 9.10 0.57
C GLU A 91 -9.84 9.57 0.73
N ALA A 92 -8.91 8.63 0.59
CA ALA A 92 -7.48 8.85 0.48
C ALA A 92 -6.92 8.00 -0.66
N TYR A 93 -5.75 8.37 -1.16
CA TYR A 93 -5.11 7.68 -2.27
C TYR A 93 -3.69 7.27 -1.89
N ILE A 94 -3.37 6.00 -2.12
CA ILE A 94 -2.01 5.47 -1.93
C ILE A 94 -1.36 5.36 -3.30
N HIS A 95 -0.37 6.19 -3.53
CA HIS A 95 0.51 6.13 -4.68
C HIS A 95 1.72 5.28 -4.32
N LYS A 96 1.91 4.15 -5.01
CA LYS A 96 3.07 3.28 -4.82
C LYS A 96 4.11 3.65 -5.89
N ASN A 97 5.31 4.05 -5.48
CA ASN A 97 6.35 4.51 -6.40
C ASN A 97 6.81 3.42 -7.41
N PHE A 98 6.45 2.16 -7.16
CA PHE A 98 6.73 0.99 -8.00
C PHE A 98 5.47 0.44 -8.69
N ASP A 99 4.33 1.13 -8.59
CA ASP A 99 3.15 0.85 -9.41
C ASP A 99 3.29 1.57 -10.76
N PHE A 100 3.65 0.81 -11.80
CA PHE A 100 3.84 1.32 -13.16
C PHE A 100 2.52 1.52 -13.92
N THR A 101 1.37 1.19 -13.34
CA THR A 101 0.06 1.48 -13.95
C THR A 101 -0.27 2.97 -13.89
N GLY A 102 0.32 3.69 -12.92
CA GLY A 102 0.02 5.09 -12.64
C GLY A 102 -1.34 5.33 -11.99
N ILE A 103 -2.03 4.27 -11.54
CA ILE A 103 -3.35 4.36 -10.92
C ILE A 103 -3.18 4.22 -9.40
N PRO A 104 -3.52 5.23 -8.60
CA PRO A 104 -3.41 5.11 -7.15
C PRO A 104 -4.50 4.21 -6.57
N GLU A 105 -4.17 3.52 -5.48
CA GLU A 105 -5.11 2.73 -4.71
C GLU A 105 -6.02 3.66 -3.90
N LYS A 106 -7.32 3.66 -4.21
CA LYS A 106 -8.32 4.47 -3.49
C LYS A 106 -8.77 3.75 -2.22
N ILE A 107 -8.65 4.42 -1.09
CA ILE A 107 -9.06 3.93 0.22
C ILE A 107 -10.19 4.79 0.77
N LYS A 108 -11.23 4.15 1.31
CA LYS A 108 -12.30 4.83 2.02
C LYS A 108 -11.89 5.05 3.48
N LEU A 109 -11.99 6.29 3.94
CA LEU A 109 -11.76 6.67 5.34
C LEU A 109 -13.06 6.59 6.12
N ASP A 110 -13.02 5.96 7.30
CA ASP A 110 -14.18 5.91 8.20
C ASP A 110 -14.48 7.29 8.81
N VAL A 111 -13.45 8.12 8.98
CA VAL A 111 -13.56 9.51 9.41
C VAL A 111 -12.69 10.37 8.51
N PRO A 112 -13.22 11.43 7.90
CA PRO A 112 -12.44 12.30 7.03
C PRO A 112 -11.36 13.04 7.81
N ALA A 113 -10.29 13.42 7.12
CA ALA A 113 -9.29 14.34 7.67
C ALA A 113 -9.92 15.70 8.00
N LYS A 114 -9.48 16.35 9.08
CA LYS A 114 -10.07 17.60 9.58
C LYS A 114 -9.01 18.65 9.87
N MET A 115 -9.30 19.90 9.50
CA MET A 115 -8.48 21.04 9.91
C MET A 115 -8.97 21.55 11.27
N ILE A 116 -8.14 21.44 12.31
CA ILE A 116 -8.43 21.94 13.66
C ILE A 116 -7.26 22.79 14.15
N LYS A 117 -7.51 24.06 14.49
CA LYS A 117 -6.50 25.00 15.02
C LYS A 117 -5.23 25.07 14.14
N GLY A 118 -5.37 25.01 12.81
CA GLY A 118 -4.23 25.06 11.88
C GLY A 118 -3.39 23.77 11.82
N ARG A 119 -3.95 22.64 12.28
CA ARG A 119 -3.39 21.30 12.10
C ARG A 119 -4.40 20.44 11.35
N THR A 120 -3.92 19.72 10.34
CA THR A 120 -4.74 18.66 9.71
C THR A 120 -4.61 17.39 10.54
N LEU A 121 -5.73 17.02 11.14
CA LEU A 121 -5.90 15.81 11.91
C LEU A 121 -6.39 14.68 10.99
N VAL A 122 -5.74 13.53 11.08
CA VAL A 122 -5.95 12.41 10.17
C VAL A 122 -6.07 11.08 10.92
N PRO A 123 -6.81 10.08 10.42
CA PRO A 123 -6.90 8.77 11.06
C PRO A 123 -5.53 8.09 11.15
N VAL A 124 -5.03 7.92 12.39
CA VAL A 124 -3.64 7.50 12.62
C VAL A 124 -3.34 6.10 12.09
N ARG A 125 -4.26 5.15 12.28
CA ARG A 125 -4.05 3.74 11.95
C ARG A 125 -3.79 3.54 10.46
N PHE A 126 -4.69 4.09 9.63
CA PHE A 126 -4.62 3.96 8.18
C PHE A 126 -3.24 4.36 7.64
N ILE A 127 -2.77 5.53 8.03
CA ILE A 127 -1.53 6.09 7.50
C ILE A 127 -0.31 5.38 8.07
N ALA A 128 -0.32 5.10 9.37
CA ALA A 128 0.79 4.38 10.01
C ALA A 128 0.95 2.96 9.44
N GLU A 129 -0.14 2.24 9.21
CA GLU A 129 -0.11 0.91 8.57
C GLU A 129 0.34 0.98 7.11
N ALA A 130 -0.10 2.00 6.36
CA ALA A 130 0.38 2.25 5.00
C ALA A 130 1.88 2.58 4.93
N LEU A 131 2.50 3.02 6.04
CA LEU A 131 3.95 3.20 6.21
C LEU A 131 4.65 2.00 6.87
N GLY A 132 3.94 0.89 7.11
CA GLY A 132 4.53 -0.34 7.65
C GLY A 132 4.67 -0.36 9.17
N ALA A 133 4.01 0.54 9.88
CA ALA A 133 3.92 0.48 11.32
C ALA A 133 2.71 -0.35 11.77
N LYS A 134 2.87 -1.06 12.88
CA LYS A 134 1.77 -1.70 13.58
C LYS A 134 1.16 -0.73 14.57
N VAL A 135 -0.17 -0.66 14.57
CA VAL A 135 -0.93 0.22 15.47
C VAL A 135 -1.82 -0.59 16.40
N THR A 136 -1.64 -0.37 17.70
CA THR A 136 -2.45 -1.01 18.75
C THR A 136 -3.11 0.04 19.63
N TRP A 137 -4.25 -0.31 20.22
CA TRP A 137 -5.01 0.55 21.10
C TRP A 137 -5.08 -0.06 22.49
N ASP A 138 -4.62 0.68 23.49
CA ASP A 138 -4.80 0.38 24.90
C ASP A 138 -6.02 1.13 25.43
N GLN A 139 -7.12 0.40 25.58
CA GLN A 139 -8.40 0.93 26.06
C GLN A 139 -8.30 1.44 27.50
N LYS A 140 -7.48 0.81 28.35
CA LYS A 140 -7.40 1.16 29.78
C LYS A 140 -6.71 2.51 29.94
N ASN A 141 -5.64 2.73 29.19
CA ASN A 141 -4.82 3.93 29.27
C ASN A 141 -5.17 4.98 28.18
N HIS A 142 -6.18 4.73 27.36
CA HIS A 142 -6.56 5.58 26.22
C HIS A 142 -5.35 5.93 25.32
N ARG A 143 -4.54 4.92 25.01
CA ARG A 143 -3.26 5.11 24.34
C ARG A 143 -3.20 4.39 23.00
N VAL A 144 -2.78 5.10 21.95
CA VAL A 144 -2.36 4.51 20.69
C VAL A 144 -0.87 4.21 20.76
N MET A 145 -0.51 2.94 20.54
CA MET A 145 0.89 2.52 20.44
C MET A 145 1.20 2.17 18.99
N ILE A 146 2.20 2.84 18.43
CA ILE A 146 2.68 2.69 17.07
C ILE A 146 4.09 2.13 17.16
N VAL A 147 4.33 1.00 16.50
CA VAL A 147 5.65 0.38 16.44
C VAL A 147 6.00 0.19 14.98
N LEU A 148 7.11 0.77 14.54
CA LEU A 148 7.70 0.40 13.26
C LEU A 148 8.17 -1.05 13.38
N GLU A 149 7.54 -1.96 12.65
CA GLU A 149 8.06 -3.30 12.50
C GLU A 149 9.22 -3.20 11.49
N VAL A 150 10.45 -3.12 12.01
CA VAL A 150 11.69 -2.98 11.22
C VAL A 150 11.98 -4.23 10.36
N GLU A 151 11.09 -5.23 10.36
CA GLU A 151 11.03 -6.23 9.30
C GLU A 151 10.46 -5.61 8.02
N GLN A 152 11.31 -4.79 7.39
CA GLN A 152 11.33 -4.41 5.98
C GLN A 152 9.98 -4.55 5.30
N MET A 153 9.23 -3.45 5.13
CA MET A 153 8.39 -3.35 3.94
C MET A 153 9.31 -3.63 2.74
N PRO A 154 9.19 -4.80 2.08
CA PRO A 154 10.19 -5.19 1.12
C PRO A 154 9.86 -4.63 -0.26
N MET A 155 9.13 -3.52 -0.34
CA MET A 155 8.62 -3.03 -1.61
C MET A 155 9.78 -2.49 -2.44
N GLY A 156 10.08 -3.15 -3.55
CA GLY A 156 11.19 -2.77 -4.44
C GLY A 156 12.54 -3.43 -4.12
N LYS A 157 12.63 -4.33 -3.13
CA LYS A 157 13.83 -5.17 -3.01
C LYS A 157 13.86 -6.15 -4.18
N THR A 158 14.92 -6.08 -4.99
CA THR A 158 15.15 -7.06 -6.05
C THR A 158 15.18 -8.47 -5.46
N ILE A 159 14.36 -9.35 -5.99
CA ILE A 159 14.41 -10.77 -5.67
C ILE A 159 15.28 -11.44 -6.73
N ALA A 160 16.27 -12.22 -6.29
CA ALA A 160 17.04 -13.04 -7.20
C ALA A 160 16.14 -14.10 -7.86
N TYR A 161 16.43 -14.43 -9.11
CA TYR A 161 15.73 -15.46 -9.84
C TYR A 161 16.70 -16.20 -10.76
N LYS A 162 16.36 -17.45 -11.07
CA LYS A 162 17.04 -18.27 -12.07
C LYS A 162 16.15 -18.38 -13.30
N GLN A 163 16.69 -18.11 -14.48
CA GLN A 163 16.02 -18.49 -15.72
C GLN A 163 16.15 -19.99 -15.92
N ILE A 164 15.05 -20.65 -16.24
CA ILE A 164 14.95 -22.10 -16.41
C ILE A 164 14.71 -22.38 -17.88
N MET A 165 15.49 -23.28 -18.48
CA MET A 165 15.28 -23.71 -19.86
C MET A 165 14.24 -24.83 -19.90
N PHE A 166 13.56 -24.97 -21.05
CA PHE A 166 12.61 -26.06 -21.22
C PHE A 166 13.26 -27.44 -21.03
N GLU A 167 14.51 -27.59 -21.46
CA GLU A 167 15.33 -28.77 -21.26
C GLU A 167 15.42 -29.20 -19.78
N ASP A 168 15.50 -28.23 -18.86
CA ASP A 168 15.67 -28.48 -17.43
C ASP A 168 14.37 -28.97 -16.76
N ILE A 169 13.23 -28.80 -17.42
CA ILE A 169 11.90 -29.16 -16.86
C ILE A 169 11.29 -30.39 -17.51
N LYS A 170 11.93 -31.00 -18.52
CA LYS A 170 11.39 -32.15 -19.28
C LYS A 170 11.01 -33.33 -18.38
N GLU A 171 11.83 -33.59 -17.37
CA GLU A 171 11.62 -34.70 -16.41
C GLU A 171 10.71 -34.31 -15.23
N ASN A 172 10.36 -33.03 -15.09
CA ASN A 172 9.44 -32.56 -14.05
C ASN A 172 8.01 -32.51 -14.62
N HIS A 173 7.30 -33.63 -14.54
CA HIS A 173 5.94 -33.77 -15.08
C HIS A 173 5.00 -32.63 -14.67
N GLN A 174 4.97 -32.24 -13.39
CA GLN A 174 4.08 -31.19 -12.89
C GLN A 174 4.41 -29.81 -13.49
N LEU A 175 5.69 -29.45 -13.50
CA LEU A 175 6.13 -28.15 -14.03
C LEU A 175 5.97 -28.11 -15.55
N LYS A 176 6.25 -29.20 -16.24
CA LYS A 176 6.08 -29.35 -17.68
C LYS A 176 4.62 -29.20 -18.10
N GLU A 177 3.70 -29.93 -17.46
CA GLU A 177 2.27 -29.85 -17.76
C GLU A 177 1.71 -28.44 -17.54
N TRP A 178 2.08 -27.80 -16.42
CA TRP A 178 1.71 -26.42 -16.16
C TRP A 178 2.30 -25.47 -17.20
N PHE A 179 3.57 -25.63 -17.56
CA PHE A 179 4.22 -24.82 -18.60
C PHE A 179 3.50 -24.97 -19.95
N GLU A 180 3.27 -26.20 -20.41
CA GLU A 180 2.64 -26.52 -21.70
C GLU A 180 1.22 -25.95 -21.81
N SER A 181 0.51 -25.88 -20.69
CA SER A 181 -0.84 -25.31 -20.61
C SER A 181 -0.86 -23.77 -20.70
N ASN A 182 0.26 -23.09 -20.38
CA ASN A 182 0.28 -21.63 -20.23
C ASN A 182 1.17 -20.90 -21.23
N TYR A 183 2.17 -21.53 -21.85
CA TYR A 183 3.16 -20.80 -22.66
C TYR A 183 2.61 -20.15 -23.93
N HIS A 184 1.44 -20.56 -24.41
CA HIS A 184 0.74 -19.92 -25.52
C HIS A 184 -0.12 -18.71 -25.09
N VAL A 185 -0.49 -18.66 -23.81
CA VAL A 185 -1.41 -17.64 -23.28
C VAL A 185 -0.59 -16.42 -22.92
N LYS A 186 -0.81 -15.31 -23.63
CA LYS A 186 -0.10 -14.06 -23.34
C LYS A 186 -0.32 -13.61 -21.89
N GLY A 187 0.75 -13.30 -21.18
CA GLY A 187 0.67 -12.76 -19.82
C GLY A 187 1.78 -13.25 -18.90
N VAL A 188 1.61 -12.95 -17.61
CA VAL A 188 2.44 -13.43 -16.51
C VAL A 188 1.65 -14.49 -15.75
N HIS A 189 2.14 -15.71 -15.74
CA HIS A 189 1.54 -16.86 -15.05
C HIS A 189 2.48 -17.33 -13.96
N TYR A 190 1.96 -17.82 -12.84
CA TYR A 190 2.81 -18.40 -11.79
C TYR A 190 2.23 -19.71 -11.26
N ALA A 191 3.13 -20.55 -10.76
CA ALA A 191 2.80 -21.77 -10.05
C ALA A 191 3.75 -21.99 -8.88
N ARG A 192 3.17 -22.40 -7.76
CA ARG A 192 3.93 -22.86 -6.60
C ARG A 192 3.97 -24.39 -6.61
N LEU A 193 5.13 -24.96 -6.88
CA LEU A 193 5.35 -26.41 -6.91
C LEU A 193 6.34 -26.77 -5.80
N GLY A 194 5.82 -27.38 -4.73
CA GLY A 194 6.58 -27.61 -3.50
C GLY A 194 7.00 -26.28 -2.85
N LYS A 195 8.31 -26.09 -2.68
CA LYS A 195 8.89 -24.86 -2.10
C LYS A 195 9.18 -23.78 -3.14
N ASN A 196 9.16 -24.14 -4.42
CA ASN A 196 9.61 -23.27 -5.51
C ASN A 196 8.45 -22.46 -6.08
N MET A 197 8.71 -21.19 -6.35
CA MET A 197 7.82 -20.30 -7.08
C MET A 197 8.34 -20.14 -8.51
N TYR A 198 7.56 -20.64 -9.48
CA TYR A 198 7.86 -20.52 -10.91
C TYR A 198 6.98 -19.44 -11.54
N VAL A 199 7.57 -18.65 -12.42
CA VAL A 199 6.87 -17.61 -13.18
C VAL A 199 7.17 -17.79 -14.65
N LEU A 200 6.10 -17.95 -15.44
CA LEU A 200 6.14 -18.03 -16.89
C LEU A 200 5.61 -16.72 -17.45
N ILE A 201 6.45 -16.00 -18.18
CA ILE A 201 6.04 -14.81 -18.92
C ILE A 201 5.98 -15.18 -20.39
N SER A 202 4.78 -15.19 -20.96
CA SER A 202 4.53 -15.51 -22.36
C SER A 202 4.16 -14.26 -23.16
N GLY A 203 4.87 -14.06 -24.27
CA GLY A 203 4.61 -13.00 -25.25
C GLY A 203 3.37 -13.23 -26.11
N GLY A 204 2.73 -14.40 -26.00
CA GLY A 204 1.66 -14.86 -26.88
C GLY A 204 2.12 -15.19 -28.28
N GLU A 205 1.18 -15.46 -29.17
CA GLU A 205 1.44 -15.78 -30.57
C GLU A 205 2.16 -14.64 -31.32
N ARG A 206 3.16 -15.01 -32.14
CA ARG A 206 3.86 -14.11 -33.06
C ARG A 206 3.93 -14.76 -34.44
N SER A 207 3.62 -13.98 -35.48
CA SER A 207 3.57 -14.46 -36.87
C SER A 207 4.93 -14.75 -37.49
N THR A 208 6.01 -14.32 -36.84
CA THR A 208 7.40 -14.56 -37.25
C THR A 208 8.25 -14.97 -36.07
N GLY A 209 9.39 -15.60 -36.33
CA GLY A 209 10.46 -15.74 -35.35
C GLY A 209 11.12 -14.40 -34.99
N GLY A 210 12.07 -14.44 -34.05
CA GLY A 210 12.90 -13.29 -33.68
C GLY A 210 12.35 -12.43 -32.54
N TYR A 211 11.11 -12.64 -32.10
CA TYR A 211 10.60 -12.04 -30.87
C TYR A 211 11.22 -12.72 -29.64
N ARG A 212 11.45 -11.95 -28.58
CA ARG A 212 11.94 -12.45 -27.28
C ARG A 212 11.10 -11.86 -26.15
N VAL A 213 10.99 -12.59 -25.04
CA VAL A 213 10.49 -12.03 -23.79
C VAL A 213 11.68 -11.82 -22.86
N GLU A 214 11.80 -10.62 -22.31
CA GLU A 214 12.88 -10.25 -21.42
C GLU A 214 12.28 -9.75 -20.10
N VAL A 215 12.81 -10.25 -18.98
CA VAL A 215 12.43 -9.78 -17.63
C VAL A 215 13.17 -8.47 -17.38
N ASP A 216 12.42 -7.40 -17.07
CA ASP A 216 12.99 -6.12 -16.64
C ASP A 216 13.42 -6.20 -15.18
N LYS A 217 12.51 -6.64 -14.31
CA LYS A 217 12.77 -6.76 -12.87
C LYS A 217 11.82 -7.73 -12.19
N VAL A 218 12.32 -8.32 -11.11
CA VAL A 218 11.55 -9.07 -10.12
C VAL A 218 11.79 -8.40 -8.77
N VAL A 219 10.73 -7.88 -8.17
CA VAL A 219 10.81 -7.17 -6.89
C VAL A 219 9.81 -7.74 -5.92
N MET A 220 10.11 -7.66 -4.63
CA MET A 220 9.14 -7.99 -3.60
C MET A 220 8.13 -6.84 -3.49
N GLU A 221 6.85 -7.17 -3.42
CA GLU A 221 5.73 -6.23 -3.22
C GLU A 221 5.22 -6.34 -1.79
N THR A 222 5.09 -7.55 -1.26
CA THR A 222 4.86 -7.83 0.16
C THR A 222 5.77 -8.99 0.56
N PRO A 223 5.99 -9.28 1.86
CA PRO A 223 6.80 -10.42 2.26
C PRO A 223 6.42 -11.77 1.63
N ASP A 224 5.16 -11.91 1.19
CA ASP A 224 4.61 -13.09 0.52
C ASP A 224 4.22 -12.88 -0.96
N ARG A 225 4.50 -11.72 -1.56
CA ARG A 225 4.15 -11.41 -2.95
C ARG A 225 5.30 -10.78 -3.72
N ALA A 226 5.52 -11.27 -4.93
CA ALA A 226 6.46 -10.67 -5.87
C ALA A 226 5.73 -9.96 -7.01
N TYR A 227 6.34 -8.89 -7.52
CA TYR A 227 5.95 -8.23 -8.75
C TYR A 227 7.00 -8.48 -9.83
N VAL A 228 6.56 -8.90 -11.01
CA VAL A 228 7.41 -9.17 -12.18
C VAL A 228 7.04 -8.19 -13.30
N SER A 229 8.03 -7.42 -13.75
CA SER A 229 7.90 -6.60 -14.96
C SER A 229 8.73 -7.24 -16.08
N ALA A 230 8.13 -7.35 -17.26
CA ALA A 230 8.77 -7.91 -18.43
C ALA A 230 8.26 -7.21 -19.70
N TYR A 231 9.01 -7.36 -20.79
CA TYR A 231 8.60 -6.85 -22.09
C TYR A 231 8.86 -7.86 -23.20
N VAL A 232 8.06 -7.75 -24.26
CA VAL A 232 8.31 -8.44 -25.52
C VAL A 232 9.18 -7.54 -26.40
N ALA A 233 10.38 -8.01 -26.72
CA ALA A 233 11.28 -7.39 -27.67
C ALA A 233 10.97 -7.89 -29.08
N ALA A 234 10.73 -6.97 -30.01
CA ALA A 234 10.65 -7.28 -31.44
C ALA A 234 12.05 -7.57 -32.00
N PRO A 235 12.15 -8.38 -33.08
CA PRO A 235 13.40 -8.53 -33.82
C PRO A 235 13.91 -7.17 -34.32
N GLU A 236 15.23 -7.04 -34.45
CA GLU A 236 15.84 -5.80 -34.93
C GLU A 236 15.32 -5.44 -36.33
N LYS A 237 15.12 -4.14 -36.56
CA LYS A 237 14.59 -3.65 -37.84
C LYS A 237 15.53 -4.06 -38.98
N GLY A 238 15.00 -4.81 -39.95
CA GLY A 238 15.75 -5.28 -41.11
C GLY A 238 16.50 -6.61 -40.88
N SER A 239 16.42 -7.20 -39.68
CA SER A 239 16.92 -8.56 -39.45
C SER A 239 16.08 -9.57 -40.24
N MET A 240 16.74 -10.63 -40.71
CA MET A 240 16.04 -11.76 -41.32
C MET A 240 15.29 -12.52 -40.22
N VAL A 241 14.01 -12.76 -40.44
CA VAL A 241 13.15 -13.52 -39.51
C VAL A 241 12.52 -14.70 -40.22
N THR A 242 12.33 -15.80 -39.50
CA THR A 242 11.60 -16.97 -40.00
C THR A 242 10.11 -16.66 -40.10
N GLN A 243 9.47 -17.12 -41.17
CA GLN A 243 8.02 -16.97 -41.39
C GLN A 243 7.27 -18.16 -40.77
N VAL A 244 7.36 -18.29 -39.45
CA VAL A 244 6.73 -19.37 -38.68
C VAL A 244 6.09 -18.77 -37.43
N ILE A 245 4.93 -19.31 -37.04
CA ILE A 245 4.26 -18.96 -35.79
C ILE A 245 5.16 -19.35 -34.61
N THR A 246 5.45 -18.40 -33.73
CA THR A 246 6.24 -18.62 -32.52
C THR A 246 5.53 -18.12 -31.27
N TYR A 247 5.93 -18.64 -30.11
CA TYR A 247 5.42 -18.26 -28.80
C TYR A 247 6.61 -17.92 -27.91
N PRO A 248 7.18 -16.71 -28.01
CA PRO A 248 8.32 -16.32 -27.18
C PRO A 248 7.92 -16.31 -25.71
N TYR A 249 8.77 -16.85 -24.85
CA TYR A 249 8.54 -16.89 -23.42
C TYR A 249 9.85 -16.76 -22.64
N VAL A 250 9.72 -16.52 -21.34
CA VAL A 250 10.79 -16.75 -20.37
C VAL A 250 10.17 -17.43 -19.15
N LEU A 251 10.83 -18.49 -18.67
CA LEU A 251 10.47 -19.19 -17.45
C LEU A 251 11.54 -18.87 -16.41
N ILE A 252 11.11 -18.44 -15.23
CA ILE A 252 12.00 -18.15 -14.11
C ILE A 252 11.55 -18.87 -12.84
N GLN A 253 12.51 -19.15 -11.96
CA GLN A 253 12.28 -19.57 -10.58
C GLN A 253 12.72 -18.45 -9.63
N ILE A 254 11.81 -17.97 -8.79
CA ILE A 254 12.10 -16.96 -7.77
C ILE A 254 12.88 -17.61 -6.61
N GLU A 255 14.01 -17.03 -6.23
CA GLU A 255 14.86 -17.51 -5.13
C GLU A 255 14.42 -16.94 -3.77
N ASN A 256 13.14 -17.17 -3.42
CA ASN A 256 12.59 -16.78 -2.12
C ASN A 256 11.35 -17.65 -1.77
N GLU A 257 11.49 -18.52 -0.77
CA GLU A 257 10.45 -19.48 -0.37
C GLU A 257 9.21 -18.81 0.27
N ASN A 258 9.35 -17.58 0.77
CA ASN A 258 8.26 -16.83 1.40
C ASN A 258 7.23 -16.34 0.38
N ILE A 259 7.62 -16.19 -0.89
CA ILE A 259 6.74 -15.70 -1.96
C ILE A 259 5.69 -16.74 -2.32
N LYS A 260 4.43 -16.41 -2.04
CA LYS A 260 3.25 -17.25 -2.31
C LYS A 260 2.45 -16.78 -3.52
N HIS A 261 2.54 -15.50 -3.83
CA HIS A 261 1.78 -14.87 -4.90
C HIS A 261 2.70 -14.09 -5.85
N VAL A 262 2.32 -14.03 -7.12
CA VAL A 262 3.02 -13.21 -8.11
C VAL A 262 2.00 -12.38 -8.87
N GLN A 263 2.29 -11.09 -8.98
CA GLN A 263 1.64 -10.16 -9.90
C GLN A 263 2.66 -9.76 -10.96
N GLY A 264 2.20 -9.37 -12.15
CA GLY A 264 3.13 -8.85 -13.13
C GLY A 264 2.48 -8.14 -14.30
N ALA A 265 3.31 -7.38 -15.00
CA ALA A 265 2.95 -6.67 -16.22
C ALA A 265 3.86 -7.10 -17.37
N LEU A 266 3.25 -7.22 -18.55
CA LEU A 266 3.95 -7.52 -19.79
C LEU A 266 3.69 -6.43 -20.83
N GLU A 267 4.73 -5.67 -21.14
CA GLU A 267 4.69 -4.59 -22.11
C GLU A 267 5.23 -5.02 -23.48
N ASN A 268 4.98 -4.23 -24.53
CA ASN A 268 5.65 -4.40 -25.81
C ASN A 268 6.71 -3.30 -25.97
N LYS A 269 7.97 -3.66 -26.21
CA LYS A 269 9.04 -2.70 -26.48
C LYS A 269 9.31 -2.63 -27.97
N GLN A 270 8.98 -1.51 -28.61
CA GLN A 270 9.32 -1.31 -30.02
C GLN A 270 10.84 -1.11 -30.16
N SER A 271 11.43 -1.81 -31.14
CA SER A 271 12.84 -1.61 -31.55
C SER A 271 13.04 -0.17 -32.02
N GLY A 272 13.55 0.72 -31.15
CA GLY A 272 14.06 2.03 -31.58
C GLY A 272 13.90 3.26 -30.68
N LYS A 273 13.40 3.18 -29.43
CA LYS A 273 13.46 4.34 -28.51
C LYS A 273 14.17 4.00 -27.21
N ILE A 274 15.44 4.36 -27.16
CA ILE A 274 16.16 4.64 -25.92
C ILE A 274 15.48 5.89 -25.33
N ARG A 275 14.61 5.74 -24.32
CA ARG A 275 14.32 6.86 -23.43
C ARG A 275 15.47 6.92 -22.43
N LYS A 276 16.48 7.74 -22.76
CA LYS A 276 17.34 8.36 -21.76
C LYS A 276 16.54 9.54 -21.22
N GLU A 277 15.90 9.40 -20.07
CA GLU A 277 15.65 10.47 -19.10
C GLU A 277 15.68 9.85 -17.70
#